data_AF-A0A0L7L4F5-F1
#
_entry.id   AF-A0A0L7L4F5-F1
#
_cell.length_a   1.000
_cell.length_b   1.000
_cell.length_c   1.000
_cell.angle_alpha   90.00
_cell.angle_beta   90.00
_cell.angle_gamma   90.00
#
_symmetry.space_group_name_H-M   'P 1'
#
loop_
_entity.id
_entity.type
_entity.pdbx_description
1 polymer ?
#
loop_
_entity_poly.entity_id
_entity_poly.type
_entity_poly.pdbx_seq_one_letter_code
_entity_poly.pdbx_strand_id
1 'polypeptide(L)'
;MSLNPKYPLYSSESTRLRSFDNWPRGLTQRKCDMVDAGFYYIGFSDKVVCFCCGGGLKDWLPENQPWEEHARWYQFCPYVLLVKGYLYVQRIISKECEINELDEQSVPNDLEDDEKRKCETLSETLQLTCKICLIEKLNTCFTPCGHAIACAKCVLSMNSKCPICRAVYRKVIRLYF
;
A
#
# COMPACT_ATOMS: atom_id res chain seq x y z
N MET A 1 7.86 -8.38 7.94
CA MET A 1 8.80 -8.26 6.81
C MET A 1 9.81 -7.17 7.15
N SER A 2 11.04 -7.23 6.62
CA SER A 2 11.99 -6.11 6.79
C SER A 2 11.63 -5.00 5.81
N LEU A 3 11.43 -3.77 6.29
CA LEU A 3 11.04 -2.62 5.45
C LEU A 3 12.24 -1.86 4.90
N ASN A 4 13.40 -2.49 4.82
CA ASN A 4 14.62 -1.86 4.33
C ASN A 4 14.45 -1.50 2.85
N PRO A 5 14.38 -0.21 2.50
CA PRO A 5 14.17 0.21 1.13
C PRO A 5 15.42 -0.07 0.30
N LYS A 6 15.26 -0.69 -0.88
CA LYS A 6 16.37 -0.93 -1.82
C LYS A 6 17.00 0.37 -2.32
N TYR A 7 16.21 1.44 -2.43
CA TYR A 7 16.67 2.77 -2.78
C TYR A 7 16.29 3.79 -1.69
N PRO A 8 17.11 3.92 -0.61
CA PRO A 8 16.79 4.78 0.53
C PRO A 8 16.63 6.27 0.19
N LEU A 9 17.32 6.76 -0.85
CA LEU A 9 17.18 8.15 -1.33
C LEU A 9 15.72 8.48 -1.71
N TYR A 10 14.99 7.48 -2.20
CA TYR A 10 13.60 7.60 -2.65
C TYR A 10 12.58 7.12 -1.61
N SER A 11 12.99 6.89 -0.36
CA SER A 11 12.05 6.59 0.73
C SER A 11 11.12 7.75 1.06
N SER A 12 11.62 8.98 0.91
CA SER A 12 10.81 10.18 1.05
C SER A 12 9.88 10.36 -0.14
N GLU A 13 8.59 10.50 0.14
CA GLU A 13 7.58 10.78 -0.87
C GLU A 13 7.91 12.06 -1.66
N SER A 14 8.36 13.10 -0.96
CA SER A 14 8.75 14.36 -1.60
C SER A 14 9.93 14.22 -2.57
N THR A 15 10.88 13.31 -2.29
CA THR A 15 11.99 13.02 -3.22
C THR A 15 11.48 12.28 -4.45
N ARG A 16 10.58 11.30 -4.27
CA ARG A 16 9.94 10.61 -5.40
C ARG A 16 9.16 11.59 -6.25
N LEU A 17 8.38 12.49 -5.65
CA LEU A 17 7.58 13.46 -6.39
C LEU A 17 8.41 14.36 -7.30
N ARG A 18 9.56 14.86 -6.81
CA ARG A 18 10.49 15.67 -7.63
C ARG A 18 11.07 14.91 -8.81
N SER A 19 11.23 13.58 -8.70
CA SER A 19 11.75 12.80 -9.82
C SER A 19 10.83 12.87 -11.06
N PHE A 20 9.54 13.16 -10.89
CA PHE A 20 8.55 13.24 -11.98
C PHE A 20 8.45 14.63 -12.65
N ASP A 21 9.36 15.57 -12.40
CA ASP A 21 9.28 16.92 -12.98
C ASP A 21 9.23 16.92 -14.53
N ASN A 22 9.89 15.95 -15.16
CA ASN A 22 9.91 15.75 -16.61
C ASN A 22 9.08 14.52 -17.06
N TRP A 23 8.10 14.09 -16.27
CA TRP A 23 7.22 12.98 -16.64
C TRP A 23 6.47 13.26 -17.96
N PRO A 24 6.37 12.30 -18.91
CA PRO A 24 5.73 12.55 -20.19
C PRO A 24 4.27 13.01 -20.05
N ARG A 25 3.95 14.18 -20.61
CA ARG A 25 2.62 14.80 -20.50
C ARG A 25 1.49 14.04 -21.20
N GLY A 26 1.83 13.14 -22.14
CA GLY A 26 0.85 12.33 -22.87
C GLY A 26 0.34 11.10 -22.12
N LEU A 27 0.93 10.77 -20.96
CA LEU A 27 0.52 9.63 -20.14
C LEU A 27 -0.61 10.02 -19.20
N THR A 28 -1.52 9.08 -18.94
CA THR A 28 -2.67 9.29 -18.04
C THR A 28 -2.31 9.13 -16.57
N GLN A 29 -1.25 8.37 -16.25
CA GLN A 29 -0.80 8.15 -14.89
C GLN A 29 -0.29 9.45 -14.26
N ARG A 30 -1.01 9.95 -13.26
CA ARG A 30 -0.65 11.17 -12.55
C ARG A 30 0.55 10.88 -11.64
N LYS A 31 1.47 11.86 -11.54
CA LYS A 31 2.67 11.76 -10.68
C LYS A 31 2.35 11.41 -9.23
N CYS A 32 1.24 11.93 -8.68
CA CYS A 32 0.82 11.63 -7.31
C CYS A 32 0.48 10.14 -7.11
N ASP A 33 -0.21 9.52 -8.06
CA ASP A 33 -0.62 8.13 -7.98
C ASP A 33 0.59 7.18 -8.13
N MET A 34 1.53 7.54 -9.01
CA MET A 34 2.81 6.84 -9.16
C MET A 34 3.63 6.85 -7.86
N VAL A 35 3.77 8.03 -7.27
CA VAL A 35 4.52 8.25 -6.03
C VAL A 35 3.87 7.55 -4.84
N ASP A 36 2.54 7.58 -4.75
CA ASP A 36 1.75 6.86 -3.74
C ASP A 36 1.93 5.34 -3.90
N ALA A 37 1.97 4.83 -5.13
CA ALA A 37 2.31 3.43 -5.40
C ALA A 37 3.79 3.07 -5.15
N GLY A 38 4.61 4.01 -4.68
CA GLY A 38 6.00 3.79 -4.28
C GLY A 38 7.00 3.94 -5.42
N PHE A 39 6.58 4.45 -6.57
CA PHE A 39 7.44 4.64 -7.73
C PHE A 39 8.17 5.99 -7.70
N TYR A 40 9.39 6.01 -8.23
CA TYR A 40 10.10 7.20 -8.66
C TYR A 40 10.44 7.07 -10.16
N TYR A 41 10.47 8.19 -10.86
CA TYR A 41 10.83 8.25 -12.27
C TYR A 41 12.34 8.23 -12.45
N ILE A 42 12.84 7.45 -13.40
CA ILE A 42 14.29 7.36 -13.66
C ILE A 42 14.79 8.38 -14.68
N GLY A 43 13.93 9.26 -15.18
CA GLY A 43 14.29 10.33 -16.12
C GLY A 43 14.32 9.91 -17.61
N PHE A 44 13.88 8.70 -17.94
CA PHE A 44 13.91 8.19 -19.31
C PHE A 44 12.61 7.48 -19.70
N SER A 45 12.05 7.85 -20.86
CA SER A 45 10.75 7.36 -21.36
C SER A 45 9.67 7.50 -20.28
N ASP A 46 8.94 6.44 -20.00
CA ASP A 46 7.92 6.28 -18.96
C ASP A 46 8.37 5.27 -17.89
N LYS A 47 9.68 5.05 -17.77
CA LYS A 47 10.22 4.02 -16.88
C LYS A 47 10.23 4.50 -15.44
N VAL A 48 9.69 3.69 -14.54
CA VAL A 48 9.66 3.98 -13.11
C VAL A 48 10.21 2.81 -12.31
N VAL A 49 10.70 3.09 -11.10
CA VAL A 49 11.25 2.07 -10.19
C VAL A 49 10.64 2.24 -8.79
N CYS A 50 10.28 1.13 -8.16
CA CYS A 50 9.80 1.15 -6.78
C CYS A 50 10.97 1.37 -5.82
N PHE A 51 10.87 2.33 -4.90
CA PHE A 51 11.94 2.61 -3.93
C PHE A 51 12.22 1.42 -2.98
N CYS A 52 11.19 0.61 -2.71
CA CYS A 52 11.24 -0.44 -1.69
C CYS A 52 11.78 -1.76 -2.25
N CYS A 53 11.08 -2.37 -3.23
CA CYS A 53 11.51 -3.64 -3.84
C CYS A 53 12.53 -3.47 -4.98
N GLY A 54 12.61 -2.27 -5.57
CA GLY A 54 13.41 -1.98 -6.75
C GLY A 54 12.91 -2.61 -8.05
N GLY A 55 11.65 -3.06 -8.09
CA GLY A 55 10.97 -3.47 -9.31
C GLY A 55 10.76 -2.28 -10.26
N GLY A 56 10.99 -2.49 -11.56
CA GLY A 56 10.88 -1.46 -12.58
C GLY A 56 9.78 -1.76 -13.58
N LEU A 57 8.98 -0.74 -13.92
CA LEU A 57 7.86 -0.82 -14.87
C LEU A 57 8.00 0.23 -15.96
N LYS A 58 7.43 -0.05 -17.14
CA LYS A 58 7.49 0.78 -18.35
C LYS A 58 6.38 0.36 -19.33
N ASP A 59 6.27 1.06 -20.44
CA ASP A 59 5.26 0.87 -21.49
C ASP A 59 3.83 1.00 -20.93
N TRP A 60 3.59 2.07 -20.15
CA TRP A 60 2.33 2.33 -19.45
C TRP A 60 1.19 2.64 -20.43
N LEU A 61 0.10 1.90 -20.31
CA LEU A 61 -1.15 2.10 -21.04
C LEU A 61 -2.10 3.05 -20.30
N PRO A 62 -3.01 3.75 -21.00
CA PRO A 62 -3.95 4.68 -20.39
C PRO A 62 -4.75 4.13 -19.19
N GLU A 63 -5.11 2.86 -19.24
CA GLU A 63 -5.90 2.11 -18.26
C GLU A 63 -5.09 1.63 -17.05
N ASN A 64 -3.75 1.53 -17.16
CA ASN A 64 -2.92 0.92 -16.11
C ASN A 64 -2.97 1.75 -14.81
N GLN A 65 -3.35 1.09 -13.71
CA GLN A 65 -3.36 1.68 -12.39
C GLN A 65 -2.04 1.35 -11.65
N PRO A 66 -1.28 2.35 -11.15
CA PRO A 66 0.05 2.12 -10.58
C PRO A 66 0.10 1.06 -9.47
N TRP A 67 -0.88 1.08 -8.55
CA TRP A 67 -0.95 0.09 -7.47
C TRP A 67 -1.28 -1.32 -7.97
N GLU A 68 -2.07 -1.45 -9.04
CA GLU A 68 -2.43 -2.75 -9.61
C GLU A 68 -1.23 -3.34 -10.36
N GLU A 69 -0.57 -2.54 -11.21
CA GLU A 69 0.66 -2.98 -11.90
C GLU A 69 1.76 -3.37 -10.90
N HIS A 70 1.92 -2.61 -9.82
CA HIS A 70 2.92 -2.93 -8.80
C HIS A 70 2.61 -4.27 -8.11
N ALA A 71 1.35 -4.53 -7.76
CA ALA A 71 0.95 -5.80 -7.17
C ALA A 71 1.05 -6.98 -8.15
N ARG A 72 0.64 -6.75 -9.41
CA ARG A 72 0.69 -7.74 -10.49
C ARG A 72 2.10 -8.25 -10.73
N TRP A 73 3.05 -7.34 -10.94
CA TRP A 73 4.41 -7.70 -11.32
C TRP A 73 5.34 -8.01 -10.14
N TYR A 74 5.05 -7.45 -8.96
CA TYR A 74 5.90 -7.59 -7.77
C TYR A 74 5.07 -7.93 -6.53
N GLN A 75 4.32 -9.03 -6.60
CA GLN A 75 3.39 -9.50 -5.54
C GLN A 75 3.99 -9.61 -4.12
N PHE A 76 5.31 -9.83 -4.00
CA PHE A 76 6.00 -9.92 -2.71
C PHE A 76 6.68 -8.63 -2.26
N CYS A 77 6.42 -7.50 -2.94
CA CYS A 77 6.97 -6.21 -2.55
C CYS A 77 6.57 -5.86 -1.10
N PRO A 78 7.54 -5.66 -0.17
CA PRO A 78 7.22 -5.35 1.22
C PRO A 78 6.36 -4.09 1.37
N TYR A 79 6.54 -3.10 0.50
CA TYR A 79 5.74 -1.88 0.47
C TYR A 79 4.29 -2.16 0.07
N VAL A 80 4.07 -2.92 -1.01
CA VAL A 80 2.70 -3.28 -1.46
C VAL A 80 1.99 -4.09 -0.39
N LEU A 81 2.63 -5.13 0.14
CA LEU A 81 2.06 -5.98 1.19
C LEU A 81 1.75 -5.18 2.47
N LEU A 82 2.60 -4.23 2.85
CA LEU A 82 2.36 -3.39 4.02
C LEU A 82 1.20 -2.41 3.79
N VAL A 83 1.19 -1.71 2.66
CA VAL A 83 0.25 -0.59 2.42
C VAL A 83 -1.12 -1.09 1.95
N LYS A 84 -1.15 -2.01 0.99
CA LYS A 84 -2.39 -2.52 0.39
C LYS A 84 -2.88 -3.81 1.04
N GLY A 85 -1.99 -4.60 1.63
CA GLY A 85 -2.33 -5.87 2.27
C GLY A 85 -2.36 -7.04 1.31
N TYR A 86 -2.35 -8.25 1.87
CA TYR A 86 -2.26 -9.51 1.12
C TYR A 86 -3.52 -9.77 0.29
N LEU A 87 -4.72 -9.53 0.84
CA LEU A 87 -5.99 -9.75 0.12
C LEU A 87 -6.11 -8.90 -1.15
N TYR A 88 -5.56 -7.68 -1.13
CA TYR A 88 -5.49 -6.85 -2.33
C TYR A 88 -4.62 -7.51 -3.40
N VAL A 89 -3.41 -7.96 -3.04
CA VAL A 89 -2.50 -8.62 -3.97
C VAL A 89 -3.12 -9.91 -4.53
N GLN A 90 -3.71 -10.73 -3.66
CA GLN A 90 -4.39 -11.95 -4.07
C GLN A 90 -5.52 -11.67 -5.07
N ARG A 91 -6.36 -10.65 -4.83
CA ARG A 91 -7.42 -10.26 -5.76
C ARG A 91 -6.88 -9.87 -7.14
N ILE A 92 -5.80 -9.10 -7.19
CA ILE A 92 -5.18 -8.71 -8.47
C ILE A 92 -4.67 -9.95 -9.21
N ILE A 93 -4.05 -10.90 -8.52
CA ILE A 93 -3.57 -12.15 -9.13
C ILE A 93 -4.73 -13.03 -9.59
N SER A 94 -5.78 -13.18 -8.77
CA SER A 94 -6.92 -14.04 -9.08
C SER A 94 -7.75 -13.56 -10.28
N LYS A 95 -7.88 -12.24 -10.48
CA LYS A 95 -8.52 -11.68 -11.69
C LYS A 95 -7.84 -12.12 -12.99
N GLU A 96 -6.54 -12.42 -12.95
CA GLU A 96 -5.78 -12.85 -14.13
C GLU A 96 -5.93 -14.37 -14.37
N CYS A 97 -6.49 -15.13 -13.42
CA CYS A 97 -6.73 -16.56 -13.54
C CYS A 97 -8.17 -16.91 -13.97
N GLU A 98 -8.96 -15.94 -14.44
CA GLU A 98 -10.30 -16.22 -14.99
C GLU A 98 -10.16 -17.18 -16.19
N ILE A 99 -10.39 -18.47 -15.93
CA ILE A 99 -10.77 -19.43 -16.96
C ILE A 99 -12.16 -19.00 -17.42
N ASN A 100 -12.31 -18.67 -18.71
CA ASN A 100 -13.60 -18.44 -19.33
C ASN A 100 -14.42 -19.74 -19.31
N GLU A 101 -15.09 -20.04 -18.20
CA GLU A 101 -16.20 -21.00 -18.20
C GLU A 101 -17.49 -20.20 -18.27
N LEU A 102 -18.11 -20.28 -19.45
CA LEU A 102 -19.51 -19.94 -19.65
C LEU A 102 -20.35 -20.86 -18.74
N ASP A 103 -20.84 -20.35 -17.61
CA ASP A 103 -22.28 -20.42 -17.31
C ASP A 103 -22.63 -19.56 -16.08
N GLU A 104 -23.59 -18.66 -16.28
CA GLU A 104 -24.33 -18.03 -15.21
C GLU A 104 -25.19 -19.10 -14.51
N GLN A 105 -24.81 -19.45 -13.29
CA GLN A 105 -25.75 -19.96 -12.30
C GLN A 105 -25.27 -19.65 -10.88
N SER A 106 -25.76 -18.50 -10.41
CA SER A 106 -26.13 -18.17 -9.02
C SER A 106 -25.35 -18.89 -7.92
N VAL A 107 -24.29 -18.25 -7.43
CA VAL A 107 -23.93 -18.36 -6.01
C VAL A 107 -24.58 -17.18 -5.30
N PRO A 108 -25.52 -17.41 -4.37
CA PRO A 108 -26.11 -16.37 -3.55
C PRO A 108 -25.03 -15.55 -2.86
N ASN A 109 -25.21 -14.23 -2.94
CA ASN A 109 -24.37 -13.25 -2.29
C ASN A 109 -24.77 -13.17 -0.81
N ASP A 110 -24.61 -14.28 -0.07
CA ASP A 110 -24.86 -14.32 1.36
C ASP A 110 -23.54 -14.09 2.11
N LEU A 111 -23.00 -12.87 1.96
CA LEU A 111 -22.56 -12.17 3.15
C LEU A 111 -23.72 -11.26 3.51
N GLU A 112 -24.67 -11.85 4.23
CA GLU A 112 -25.69 -11.12 4.94
C GLU A 112 -25.03 -9.95 5.67
N ASP A 113 -25.47 -8.77 5.29
CA ASP A 113 -25.31 -7.54 6.04
C ASP A 113 -25.98 -7.80 7.40
N ASP A 114 -25.21 -8.21 8.41
CA ASP A 114 -25.67 -8.18 9.80
C ASP A 114 -25.69 -6.71 10.23
N GLU A 115 -26.68 -5.99 9.70
CA GLU A 115 -27.02 -4.63 10.06
C GLU A 115 -27.75 -4.60 11.41
N LYS A 116 -27.21 -5.29 12.43
CA LYS A 116 -27.70 -5.22 13.81
C LYS A 116 -26.58 -5.03 14.83
N ARG A 117 -26.37 -3.72 15.06
CA ARG A 117 -25.79 -3.05 16.25
C ARG A 117 -24.28 -2.89 16.24
N LYS A 118 -23.88 -1.66 15.89
CA LYS A 118 -23.50 -0.72 16.95
C LYS A 118 -23.84 0.71 16.55
N CYS A 119 -24.43 1.43 17.49
CA CYS A 119 -24.19 2.86 17.61
C CYS A 119 -22.68 3.02 17.79
N GLU A 120 -21.93 3.14 16.69
CA GLU A 120 -20.51 3.47 16.75
C GLU A 120 -20.42 4.89 17.27
N THR A 121 -20.18 5.00 18.57
CA THR A 121 -19.85 6.29 19.16
C THR A 121 -18.60 6.83 18.47
N LEU A 122 -18.56 8.13 18.14
CA LEU A 122 -17.39 8.83 17.60
C LEU A 122 -16.07 8.50 18.35
N SER A 123 -16.19 8.10 19.62
CA SER A 123 -15.10 7.59 20.47
C SER A 123 -14.39 6.35 19.92
N GLU A 124 -15.11 5.35 19.38
CA GLU A 124 -14.51 4.09 18.88
C GLU A 124 -13.76 4.33 17.55
N THR A 125 -14.30 5.13 16.63
CA THR A 125 -13.64 5.48 15.37
C THR A 125 -12.35 6.28 15.60
N LEU A 126 -12.37 7.23 16.55
CA LEU A 126 -11.18 7.99 16.94
C LEU A 126 -10.12 7.07 17.56
N GLN A 127 -10.50 6.04 18.32
CA GLN A 127 -9.56 5.08 18.90
C GLN A 127 -8.80 4.29 17.82
N LEU A 128 -9.47 3.90 16.74
CA LEU A 128 -8.89 3.13 15.61
C LEU A 128 -8.26 3.99 14.51
N THR A 129 -8.13 5.29 14.71
CA THR A 129 -7.43 6.18 13.77
C THR A 129 -5.93 6.22 14.08
N CYS A 130 -5.09 6.27 13.04
CA CYS A 130 -3.65 6.42 13.19
C CYS A 130 -3.30 7.66 14.00
N LYS A 131 -2.51 7.49 15.07
CA LYS A 131 -2.15 8.57 16.00
C LYS A 131 -1.04 9.49 15.49
N ILE A 132 -0.56 9.26 14.27
CA ILE A 132 0.49 10.06 13.63
C ILE A 132 -0.14 11.01 12.61
N CYS A 133 -0.86 10.49 11.61
CA CYS A 133 -1.50 11.34 10.61
C CYS A 133 -2.91 11.78 10.97
N LEU A 134 -3.61 11.07 11.86
CA LEU A 134 -5.02 11.31 12.20
C LEU A 134 -5.99 11.24 10.99
N ILE A 135 -5.54 10.66 9.87
CA ILE A 135 -6.29 10.56 8.62
C ILE A 135 -6.72 9.11 8.38
N GLU A 136 -5.74 8.22 8.33
CA GLU A 136 -5.96 6.81 7.97
C GLU A 136 -6.24 5.96 9.21
N LYS A 137 -6.94 4.83 9.03
CA LYS A 137 -7.11 3.84 10.09
C LYS A 137 -5.77 3.26 10.53
N LEU A 138 -5.62 3.05 11.82
CA LEU A 138 -4.55 2.30 12.42
C LEU A 138 -4.62 0.86 11.93
N ASN A 139 -3.52 0.34 11.41
CA ASN A 139 -3.47 -1.00 10.84
C ASN A 139 -2.06 -1.62 10.89
N THR A 140 -1.19 -1.15 11.78
CA THR A 140 0.14 -1.74 11.96
C THR A 140 0.50 -1.91 13.43
N CYS A 141 1.26 -2.97 13.72
CA CYS A 141 1.82 -3.30 15.02
C CYS A 141 3.35 -3.47 14.93
N PHE A 142 4.04 -3.05 15.99
CA PHE A 142 5.50 -3.12 16.10
C PHE A 142 5.94 -4.32 16.95
N THR A 143 6.86 -5.14 16.42
CA THR A 143 7.42 -6.29 17.16
C THR A 143 8.84 -6.01 17.67
N PRO A 144 9.18 -6.40 18.91
CA PRO A 144 8.40 -7.28 19.80
C PRO A 144 7.39 -6.55 20.71
N CYS A 145 7.36 -5.22 20.75
CA CYS A 145 6.62 -4.49 21.80
C CYS A 145 5.08 -4.55 21.71
N GLY A 146 4.51 -5.02 20.60
CA GLY A 146 3.06 -5.18 20.44
C GLY A 146 2.25 -3.90 20.21
N HIS A 147 2.82 -2.71 20.44
CA HIS A 147 2.10 -1.45 20.25
C HIS A 147 1.65 -1.26 18.80
N ALA A 148 0.38 -0.90 18.65
CA ALA A 148 -0.25 -0.54 17.39
C ALA A 148 -0.78 0.90 17.53
N ILE A 149 -0.18 1.85 16.81
CA ILE A 149 -0.51 3.28 16.89
C ILE A 149 -0.48 3.99 15.53
N ALA A 150 0.03 3.31 14.50
CA ALA A 150 0.33 3.89 13.20
C ALA A 150 -0.42 3.17 12.07
N CYS A 151 -0.69 3.90 10.98
CA CYS A 151 -1.04 3.29 9.71
C CYS A 151 0.20 2.86 8.93
N ALA A 152 0.00 2.03 7.92
CA ALA A 152 1.04 1.53 7.02
C ALA A 152 1.85 2.62 6.29
N LYS A 153 1.25 3.79 6.01
CA LYS A 153 1.99 4.90 5.40
C LYS A 153 2.90 5.61 6.40
N CYS A 154 2.39 5.90 7.60
CA CYS A 154 3.16 6.63 8.62
C CYS A 154 4.38 5.87 9.12
N VAL A 155 4.28 4.54 9.25
CA VAL A 155 5.42 3.73 9.73
C VAL A 155 6.65 3.79 8.82
N LEU A 156 6.47 4.10 7.54
CA LEU A 156 7.57 4.15 6.56
C LEU A 156 8.49 5.35 6.79
N SER A 157 8.00 6.40 7.45
CA SER A 157 8.79 7.59 7.80
C SER A 157 9.33 7.56 9.24
N MET A 158 9.10 6.45 9.96
CA MET A 158 9.53 6.29 11.35
C MET A 158 10.95 5.72 11.45
N ASN A 159 11.66 6.08 12.52
CA ASN A 159 13.07 5.77 12.75
C ASN A 159 13.32 4.42 13.46
N SER A 160 12.52 3.40 13.17
CA SER A 160 12.65 2.05 13.76
C SER A 160 12.48 1.96 15.28
N LYS A 161 11.91 2.98 15.94
CA LYS A 161 11.58 3.00 17.38
C LYS A 161 10.09 3.21 17.61
N CYS A 162 9.52 2.45 18.53
CA CYS A 162 8.12 2.60 18.94
C CYS A 162 7.91 3.95 19.66
N PRO A 163 6.94 4.79 19.26
CA PRO A 163 6.67 6.07 19.93
C PRO A 163 6.17 5.94 21.37
N ILE A 164 5.60 4.77 21.72
CA ILE A 164 5.04 4.52 23.05
C ILE A 164 6.13 4.09 24.04
N CYS A 165 6.80 2.97 23.76
CA CYS A 165 7.77 2.38 24.69
C CYS A 165 9.23 2.59 24.30
N ARG A 166 9.51 3.27 23.19
CA ARG A 166 10.86 3.55 22.65
C ARG A 166 11.68 2.31 22.27
N ALA A 167 11.10 1.12 22.39
CA ALA A 167 11.72 -0.13 21.95
C ALA A 167 12.02 -0.08 20.45
N VAL A 168 13.19 -0.58 20.06
CA VAL A 168 13.55 -0.77 18.65
C VAL A 168 12.70 -1.90 18.10
N TYR A 169 11.90 -1.62 17.07
CA TYR A 169 11.11 -2.65 16.42
C TYR A 169 11.89 -3.29 15.28
N ARG A 170 11.81 -4.61 15.19
CA ARG A 170 12.51 -5.41 14.15
C ARG A 170 11.63 -5.70 12.95
N LYS A 171 10.32 -5.82 13.17
CA LYS A 171 9.33 -6.03 12.12
C LYS A 171 8.09 -5.20 12.42
N VAL A 172 7.49 -4.73 11.33
CA VAL A 172 6.14 -4.15 11.32
C VAL A 172 5.20 -5.19 10.73
N ILE A 173 4.07 -5.39 11.40
CA ILE A 173 3.02 -6.33 10.99
C ILE A 173 1.78 -5.52 10.64
N ARG A 174 1.18 -5.78 9.48
CA ARG A 174 -0.13 -5.23 9.12
C ARG A 174 -1.22 -6.01 9.88
N LEU A 175 -2.12 -5.28 10.53
CA LEU A 175 -3.29 -5.83 11.19
C LEU A 175 -4.48 -5.82 10.24
N TYR A 176 -5.32 -6.84 10.33
CA TYR A 176 -6.59 -6.97 9.64
C TYR A 176 -7.67 -7.01 10.72
N PHE A 177 -8.72 -6.22 10.54
CA PHE A 177 -9.87 -6.13 11.43
C PHE A 177 -11.09 -6.65 10.69
#